data_AF-A0A9D1R757-F1
#
_entry.id   AF-A0A9D1R757-F1
#
_cell.length_a   1.000
_cell.length_b   1.000
_cell.length_c   1.000
_cell.angle_alpha   90.00
_cell.angle_beta   90.00
_cell.angle_gamma   90.00
#
_symmetry.space_group_name_H-M   'P 1'
#
loop_
_entity.id
_entity.type
_entity.pdbx_description
1 polymer ?
#
loop_
_entity_poly.entity_id
_entity_poly.type
_entity_poly.pdbx_seq_one_letter_code
_entity_poly.pdbx_strand_id
1 'polypeptide(L)'
;MPMDMKEIIAEAAKKLLMEQNAKKLTVKDIVEECQITRQAFYYHFEDIPTLIRWVLERDIKKMLQEVQTLGNGEQRLRYFFLVAINAAPYVQKGMQSNYRDDLERLLTQYALYLFEQIVETENLYQSCTRWEVNLILRYHSQAVLGILREWTPEDTKNLDRIVHQVYLLMAGQIQPHN
;
A
#
# COMPACT_ATOMS: atom_id res chain seq x y z
N MET A 1 -14.05 5.33 -22.69
CA MET A 1 -12.85 4.60 -23.17
C MET A 1 -13.08 3.12 -22.91
N PRO A 2 -12.69 2.21 -23.82
CA PRO A 2 -12.75 0.78 -23.53
C PRO A 2 -11.97 0.51 -22.24
N MET A 3 -12.53 -0.27 -21.32
CA MET A 3 -11.80 -0.71 -20.14
C MET A 3 -10.59 -1.51 -20.62
N ASP A 4 -9.39 -1.12 -20.19
CA ASP A 4 -8.16 -1.89 -20.46
C ASP A 4 -8.37 -3.32 -19.92
N MET A 5 -8.11 -4.34 -20.75
CA MET A 5 -8.31 -5.74 -20.36
C MET A 5 -7.51 -6.10 -19.11
N LYS A 6 -6.35 -5.45 -18.87
CA LYS A 6 -5.62 -5.58 -17.60
C LYS A 6 -6.46 -5.17 -16.39
N GLU A 7 -7.26 -4.12 -16.53
CA GLU A 7 -8.16 -3.63 -15.48
C GLU A 7 -9.32 -4.60 -15.23
N ILE A 8 -9.89 -5.19 -16.27
CA ILE A 8 -10.96 -6.20 -16.13
C ILE A 8 -10.43 -7.41 -15.37
N ILE A 9 -9.26 -7.93 -15.75
CA ILE A 9 -8.60 -9.06 -15.10
C ILE A 9 -8.28 -8.74 -13.63
N ALA A 10 -7.82 -7.51 -13.35
CA ALA A 10 -7.52 -7.04 -12.00
C ALA A 10 -8.74 -6.99 -11.09
N GLU A 11 -9.85 -6.40 -11.54
CA GLU A 11 -11.07 -6.31 -10.73
C GLU A 11 -11.70 -7.68 -10.50
N ALA A 12 -11.66 -8.58 -11.50
CA ALA A 12 -12.08 -9.97 -11.33
C ALA A 12 -11.22 -10.71 -10.30
N ALA A 13 -9.90 -10.57 -10.36
CA ALA A 13 -9.01 -11.18 -9.38
C ALA A 13 -9.26 -10.64 -7.96
N LYS A 14 -9.46 -9.33 -7.79
CA LYS A 14 -9.85 -8.74 -6.50
C LYS A 14 -11.16 -9.32 -5.98
N LYS A 15 -12.19 -9.38 -6.82
CA LYS A 15 -13.50 -9.96 -6.47
C LYS A 15 -13.37 -11.41 -6.02
N LEU A 16 -12.69 -12.25 -6.81
CA LEU A 16 -12.50 -13.67 -6.50
C LEU A 16 -11.71 -13.87 -5.20
N LEU A 17 -10.72 -13.01 -4.91
CA LEU A 17 -10.00 -13.03 -3.63
C LEU A 17 -10.88 -12.67 -2.43
N MET A 18 -11.97 -11.90 -2.63
CA MET A 18 -12.96 -11.58 -1.59
C MET A 18 -13.93 -12.74 -1.37
N GLU A 19 -14.45 -13.32 -2.44
CA GLU A 19 -15.51 -14.34 -2.39
C GLU A 19 -14.98 -15.72 -2.01
N GLN A 20 -13.78 -16.08 -2.47
CA GLN A 20 -13.18 -17.35 -2.15
C GLN A 20 -12.48 -17.25 -0.79
N ASN A 21 -13.14 -17.79 0.24
CA ASN A 21 -12.57 -18.05 1.56
C ASN A 21 -11.30 -18.93 1.46
N ALA A 22 -10.16 -18.30 1.15
CA ALA A 22 -8.81 -18.86 1.18
C ALA A 22 -8.52 -20.05 0.23
N LYS A 23 -9.21 -20.18 -0.91
CA LYS A 23 -8.70 -21.05 -2.00
C LYS A 23 -7.64 -20.31 -2.81
N LYS A 24 -6.62 -21.06 -3.26
CA LYS A 24 -5.59 -20.57 -4.18
C LYS A 24 -6.28 -20.09 -5.46
N LEU A 25 -6.28 -18.78 -5.69
CA LEU A 25 -6.74 -18.18 -6.94
C LEU A 25 -6.02 -18.88 -8.11
N THR A 26 -6.75 -19.28 -9.14
CA THR A 26 -6.19 -19.87 -10.35
C THR A 26 -6.48 -19.02 -11.57
N VAL A 27 -5.68 -19.17 -12.63
CA VAL A 27 -5.95 -18.54 -13.93
C VAL A 27 -7.33 -18.96 -14.43
N LYS A 28 -7.75 -20.21 -14.16
CA LYS A 28 -9.07 -20.72 -14.56
C LYS A 28 -10.19 -19.88 -13.95
N ASP A 29 -10.13 -19.62 -12.64
CA ASP A 29 -11.16 -18.83 -11.95
C ASP A 29 -11.29 -17.43 -12.55
N ILE A 30 -10.14 -16.79 -12.83
CA ILE A 30 -10.09 -15.42 -13.38
C ILE A 30 -10.67 -15.37 -14.80
N VAL A 31 -10.28 -16.33 -15.66
CA VAL A 31 -10.75 -16.31 -17.06
C VAL A 31 -12.23 -16.67 -17.18
N GLU A 32 -12.76 -17.50 -16.27
CA GLU A 32 -14.19 -17.78 -16.16
C GLU A 32 -14.96 -16.53 -15.71
N GLU A 33 -14.47 -15.82 -14.69
CA GLU A 33 -15.07 -14.57 -14.20
C GLU A 33 -15.06 -13.45 -15.27
N CYS A 34 -13.96 -13.32 -16.02
CA CYS A 34 -13.84 -12.30 -17.07
C CYS A 34 -14.49 -12.71 -18.41
N GLN A 35 -14.91 -13.98 -18.55
CA GLN A 35 -15.33 -14.58 -19.82
C GLN A 35 -14.29 -14.45 -20.96
N ILE A 36 -13.02 -14.70 -20.62
CA ILE A 36 -11.89 -14.67 -21.58
C ILE A 36 -11.23 -16.04 -21.72
N THR A 37 -10.28 -16.17 -22.64
CA THR A 37 -9.46 -17.39 -22.77
C THR A 37 -8.21 -17.33 -21.89
N ARG A 38 -7.60 -18.49 -21.60
CA ARG A 38 -6.29 -18.53 -20.95
C ARG A 38 -5.22 -17.82 -21.77
N GLN A 39 -5.28 -17.93 -23.11
CA GLN A 39 -4.38 -17.21 -24.00
C GLN A 39 -4.51 -15.69 -23.84
N ALA A 40 -5.75 -15.18 -23.71
CA ALA A 40 -5.99 -13.76 -23.46
C ALA A 40 -5.44 -13.31 -22.10
N PHE A 41 -5.56 -14.14 -21.05
CA PHE A 41 -4.89 -13.87 -19.77
C PHE A 41 -3.37 -13.79 -19.94
N TYR A 42 -2.75 -14.81 -20.54
CA TYR A 42 -1.30 -14.91 -20.69
C TYR A 42 -0.71 -13.85 -21.62
N TYR A 43 -1.53 -13.23 -22.48
CA TYR A 43 -1.13 -12.05 -23.24
C TYR A 43 -0.83 -10.84 -22.34
N HIS A 44 -1.53 -10.73 -21.21
CA HIS A 44 -1.40 -9.60 -20.29
C HIS A 44 -0.51 -9.89 -19.07
N PHE A 45 -0.56 -11.12 -18.56
CA PHE A 45 0.14 -11.54 -17.34
C PHE A 45 0.71 -12.94 -17.51
N GLU A 46 2.01 -13.10 -17.30
CA GLU A 46 2.69 -14.40 -17.38
C GLU A 46 2.10 -15.41 -16.37
N ASP A 47 1.72 -14.92 -15.20
CA ASP A 47 1.15 -15.70 -14.12
C ASP A 47 0.37 -14.82 -13.12
N ILE A 48 -0.21 -15.47 -12.10
CA ILE A 48 -0.93 -14.81 -11.02
C ILE A 48 -0.03 -13.88 -10.19
N PRO A 49 1.21 -14.23 -9.79
CA PRO A 49 2.08 -13.28 -9.10
C PRO A 49 2.29 -11.98 -9.89
N THR A 50 2.51 -12.07 -11.20
CA THR A 50 2.68 -10.91 -12.08
C THR A 50 1.44 -10.04 -12.11
N LEU A 51 0.25 -10.66 -12.17
CA LEU A 51 -1.02 -9.95 -12.02
C LEU A 51 -1.13 -9.24 -10.68
N ILE A 52 -0.89 -9.94 -9.56
CA ILE A 52 -1.02 -9.37 -8.22
C ILE A 52 -0.07 -8.18 -8.03
N ARG A 53 1.19 -8.33 -8.48
CA ARG A 53 2.16 -7.22 -8.46
C ARG A 53 1.65 -6.02 -9.25
N TRP A 54 1.17 -6.24 -10.47
CA TRP A 54 0.66 -5.18 -11.32
C TRP A 54 -0.55 -4.48 -10.69
N VAL A 55 -1.50 -5.22 -10.11
CA VAL A 55 -2.66 -4.67 -9.42
C VAL A 55 -2.22 -3.75 -8.28
N LEU A 56 -1.28 -4.21 -7.47
CA LEU A 56 -0.78 -3.46 -6.33
C LEU A 56 -0.01 -2.21 -6.77
N GLU A 57 0.87 -2.32 -7.76
CA GLU A 57 1.60 -1.16 -8.33
C GLU A 57 0.63 -0.12 -8.91
N ARG A 58 -0.41 -0.57 -9.63
CA ARG A 58 -1.45 0.28 -10.21
C ARG A 58 -2.27 0.99 -9.14
N ASP A 59 -2.72 0.26 -8.12
CA ASP A 59 -3.48 0.83 -7.00
C ASP A 59 -2.62 1.79 -6.18
N ILE A 60 -1.36 1.45 -5.92
CA ILE A 60 -0.37 2.34 -5.31
C ILE A 60 -0.23 3.61 -6.15
N LYS A 61 -0.03 3.50 -7.46
CA LYS A 61 0.15 4.68 -8.33
C LYS A 61 -1.08 5.59 -8.32
N LYS A 62 -2.28 5.02 -8.32
CA LYS A 62 -3.53 5.78 -8.16
C LYS A 62 -3.56 6.49 -6.79
N MET A 63 -3.23 5.76 -5.72
CA MET A 63 -3.15 6.32 -4.38
C MET A 63 -2.13 7.46 -4.31
N LEU A 64 -0.96 7.35 -4.97
CA LEU A 64 0.05 8.40 -5.00
C LEU A 64 -0.41 9.65 -5.74
N GLN A 65 -1.13 9.49 -6.84
CA GLN A 65 -1.74 10.61 -7.55
C GLN A 65 -2.75 11.34 -6.68
N GLU A 66 -3.57 10.60 -5.93
CA GLU A 66 -4.53 11.17 -4.99
C GLU A 66 -3.81 11.87 -3.84
N VAL A 67 -2.78 11.24 -3.25
CA VAL A 67 -1.93 11.83 -2.19
C VAL A 67 -1.33 13.17 -2.63
N GLN A 68 -0.88 13.30 -3.87
CA GLN A 68 -0.35 14.57 -4.38
C GLN A 68 -1.38 15.70 -4.39
N THR A 69 -2.68 15.37 -4.51
CA THR A 69 -3.79 16.34 -4.46
C THR A 69 -4.27 16.66 -3.04
N LEU A 70 -3.86 15.86 -2.05
CA LEU A 70 -4.18 16.11 -0.64
C LEU A 70 -3.32 17.24 -0.09
N GLY A 71 -3.83 17.90 0.96
CA GLY A 71 -3.21 19.08 1.58
C GLY A 71 -1.89 18.78 2.28
N ASN A 72 -1.85 18.93 3.60
CA ASN A 72 -0.60 18.80 4.36
C ASN A 72 -0.16 17.32 4.53
N GLY A 73 1.06 17.11 5.02
CA GLY A 73 1.66 15.81 5.23
C GLY A 73 0.89 14.91 6.18
N GLU A 74 0.25 15.48 7.20
CA GLU A 74 -0.61 14.74 8.13
C GLU A 74 -1.85 14.15 7.41
N GLN A 75 -2.49 14.93 6.52
CA GLN A 75 -3.61 14.43 5.71
C GLN A 75 -3.19 13.33 4.75
N ARG A 76 -1.99 13.46 4.16
CA ARG A 76 -1.40 12.43 3.28
C ARG A 76 -1.13 11.14 4.05
N LEU A 77 -0.56 11.25 5.25
CA LEU A 77 -0.33 10.13 6.13
C LEU A 77 -1.64 9.47 6.57
N ARG A 78 -2.66 10.27 6.92
CA ARG A 78 -4.00 9.77 7.27
C ARG A 78 -4.61 8.94 6.15
N TYR A 79 -4.53 9.45 4.92
CA TYR A 79 -5.05 8.75 3.74
C TYR A 79 -4.35 7.42 3.53
N PHE A 80 -3.02 7.40 3.65
CA PHE A 80 -2.25 6.17 3.60
C PHE A 80 -2.70 5.13 4.63
N PHE A 81 -2.90 5.53 5.89
CA PHE A 81 -3.40 4.61 6.93
C PHE A 81 -4.77 4.06 6.56
N LEU A 82 -5.71 4.89 6.09
CA LEU A 82 -7.03 4.44 5.67
C LEU A 82 -6.96 3.40 4.55
N VAL A 83 -6.15 3.66 3.52
CA VAL A 83 -6.03 2.71 2.41
C VAL A 83 -5.35 1.42 2.87
N ALA A 84 -4.31 1.49 3.71
CA ALA A 84 -3.65 0.32 4.26
C ALA A 84 -4.60 -0.53 5.12
N ILE A 85 -5.42 0.10 5.97
CA ILE A 85 -6.43 -0.59 6.81
C ILE A 85 -7.48 -1.29 5.94
N ASN A 86 -7.99 -0.61 4.92
CA ASN A 86 -8.95 -1.21 3.98
C ASN A 86 -8.33 -2.33 3.16
N ALA A 87 -7.04 -2.24 2.83
CA ALA A 87 -6.30 -3.25 2.10
C ALA A 87 -5.82 -4.42 2.99
N ALA A 88 -5.89 -4.30 4.32
CA ALA A 88 -5.28 -5.24 5.25
C ALA A 88 -5.70 -6.71 5.04
N PRO A 89 -6.98 -7.05 4.80
CA PRO A 89 -7.37 -8.45 4.57
C PRO A 89 -6.70 -9.07 3.33
N TYR A 90 -6.49 -8.27 2.27
CA TYR A 90 -5.84 -8.71 1.04
C TYR A 90 -4.34 -8.88 1.24
N VAL A 91 -3.72 -7.91 1.91
CA VAL A 91 -2.30 -7.96 2.26
C VAL A 91 -2.03 -9.18 3.14
N GLN A 92 -2.83 -9.42 4.18
CA GLN A 92 -2.67 -10.59 5.06
C GLN A 92 -2.77 -11.91 4.30
N LYS A 93 -3.76 -12.07 3.41
CA LYS A 93 -3.86 -13.26 2.55
C LYS A 93 -2.64 -13.39 1.63
N GLY A 94 -2.17 -12.28 1.07
CA GLY A 94 -0.98 -12.24 0.23
C GLY A 94 0.30 -12.65 0.99
N MET A 95 0.45 -12.19 2.23
CA MET A 95 1.57 -12.51 3.12
C MET A 95 1.63 -13.99 3.54
N GLN A 96 0.49 -14.69 3.50
CA GLN A 96 0.41 -16.14 3.74
C GLN A 96 0.65 -17.00 2.49
N SER A 97 0.87 -16.35 1.34
CA SER A 97 1.10 -17.02 0.06
C SER A 97 2.56 -16.94 -0.37
N ASN A 98 2.90 -17.56 -1.51
CA ASN A 98 4.25 -17.51 -2.07
C ASN A 98 4.68 -16.11 -2.54
N TYR A 99 3.82 -15.09 -2.40
CA TYR A 99 4.08 -13.71 -2.83
C TYR A 99 4.56 -12.80 -1.69
N ARG A 100 4.75 -13.34 -0.49
CA ARG A 100 5.11 -12.58 0.71
C ARG A 100 6.26 -11.60 0.49
N ASP A 101 7.42 -12.07 0.02
CA ASP A 101 8.63 -11.24 -0.11
C ASP A 101 8.44 -10.09 -1.09
N ASP A 102 7.70 -10.34 -2.18
CA ASP A 102 7.37 -9.34 -3.17
C ASP A 102 6.41 -8.28 -2.63
N LEU A 103 5.43 -8.70 -1.83
CA LEU A 103 4.50 -7.80 -1.15
C LEU A 103 5.21 -6.95 -0.08
N GLU A 104 6.07 -7.56 0.74
CA GLU A 104 6.84 -6.84 1.76
C GLU A 104 7.75 -5.77 1.12
N ARG A 105 8.43 -6.11 0.02
CA ARG A 105 9.26 -5.15 -0.74
C ARG A 105 8.42 -4.00 -1.29
N LEU A 106 7.28 -4.31 -1.91
CA LEU A 106 6.40 -3.32 -2.52
C LEU A 106 5.78 -2.38 -1.47
N LEU A 107 5.30 -2.91 -0.34
CA LEU A 107 4.78 -2.08 0.76
C LEU A 107 5.86 -1.17 1.37
N THR A 108 7.09 -1.69 1.48
CA THR A 108 8.24 -0.90 1.98
C THR A 108 8.58 0.25 1.03
N GLN A 109 8.65 -0.02 -0.28
CA GLN A 109 8.88 1.03 -1.29
C GLN A 109 7.77 2.08 -1.27
N TYR A 110 6.53 1.64 -1.05
CA TYR A 110 5.39 2.52 -0.99
C TYR A 110 5.43 3.46 0.22
N ALA A 111 5.69 2.92 1.41
CA ALA A 111 5.85 3.72 2.62
C ALA A 111 6.99 4.73 2.46
N LEU A 112 8.14 4.31 1.91
CA LEU A 112 9.27 5.20 1.64
C LEU A 112 8.89 6.37 0.74
N TYR A 113 8.25 6.10 -0.39
CA TYR A 113 7.85 7.14 -1.33
C TYR A 113 6.88 8.14 -0.70
N LEU A 114 5.89 7.67 0.07
CA LEU A 114 4.99 8.57 0.79
C LEU A 114 5.77 9.53 1.70
N PHE A 115 6.69 8.99 2.48
CA PHE A 115 7.47 9.81 3.41
C PHE A 115 8.39 10.79 2.68
N GLU A 116 9.01 10.38 1.57
CA GLU A 116 9.76 11.29 0.69
C GLU A 116 8.88 12.46 0.25
N GLN A 117 7.66 12.19 -0.21
CA GLN A 117 6.72 13.23 -0.64
C GLN A 117 6.32 14.18 0.51
N ILE A 118 6.13 13.67 1.72
CA ILE A 118 5.80 14.51 2.87
C ILE A 118 7.00 15.40 3.23
N VAL A 119 8.20 14.82 3.32
CA VAL A 119 9.44 15.55 3.63
C VAL A 119 9.69 16.66 2.61
N GLU A 120 9.51 16.38 1.32
CA GLU A 120 9.65 17.36 0.25
C GLU A 120 8.60 18.47 0.34
N THR A 121 7.32 18.11 0.52
CA THR A 121 6.21 19.08 0.55
C THR A 121 6.28 20.01 1.75
N GLU A 122 6.69 19.48 2.90
CA GLU A 122 6.75 20.24 4.16
C GLU A 122 8.15 20.79 4.47
N ASN A 123 9.09 20.60 3.55
CA ASN A 123 10.46 21.09 3.67
C ASN A 123 11.13 20.62 4.97
N LEU A 124 10.92 19.35 5.34
CA LEU A 124 11.50 18.76 6.55
C LEU A 124 12.98 18.43 6.34
N TYR A 125 13.74 18.38 7.43
CA TYR A 125 15.14 17.93 7.47
C TYR A 125 16.13 18.66 6.54
N GLN A 126 15.89 19.93 6.20
CA GLN A 126 16.78 20.71 5.30
C GLN A 126 18.23 20.82 5.78
N SER A 127 18.47 20.69 7.09
CA SER A 127 19.80 20.71 7.69
C SER A 127 20.50 19.35 7.70
N CYS A 128 19.82 18.28 7.29
CA CYS A 128 20.34 16.92 7.31
C CYS A 128 21.02 16.57 5.98
N THR A 129 22.01 15.68 6.05
CA THR A 129 22.61 15.04 4.89
C THR A 129 21.64 14.07 4.23
N ARG A 130 21.87 13.77 2.94
CA ARG A 130 21.07 12.75 2.22
C ARG A 130 21.08 11.39 2.91
N TRP A 131 22.20 11.00 3.52
CA TRP A 131 22.29 9.73 4.24
C TRP A 131 21.41 9.73 5.50
N GLU A 132 21.41 10.82 6.27
CA GLU A 132 20.54 10.97 7.45
C GLU A 132 19.07 10.94 7.07
N VAL A 133 18.67 11.71 6.03
CA VAL A 133 17.28 11.70 5.53
C VAL A 133 16.87 10.29 5.10
N ASN A 134 17.72 9.59 4.34
CA ASN A 134 17.43 8.21 3.93
C ASN A 134 17.26 7.26 5.12
N LEU A 135 18.06 7.42 6.18
CA LEU A 135 17.93 6.61 7.39
C LEU A 135 16.63 6.92 8.13
N ILE A 136 16.27 8.20 8.28
CA ILE A 136 15.04 8.66 8.92
C ILE A 136 13.80 8.13 8.18
N LEU A 137 13.77 8.27 6.84
CA LEU A 137 12.70 7.75 6.00
C LEU A 137 12.53 6.24 6.14
N ARG A 138 13.64 5.49 6.13
CA ARG A 138 13.63 4.04 6.36
C ARG A 138 13.09 3.69 7.75
N TYR A 139 13.49 4.43 8.79
CA TYR A 139 13.01 4.23 10.14
C TYR A 139 11.50 4.42 10.24
N HIS A 140 10.96 5.56 9.78
CA HIS A 140 9.52 5.83 9.81
C HIS A 140 8.72 4.86 8.95
N SER A 141 9.25 4.44 7.80
CA SER A 141 8.65 3.40 6.95
C SER A 141 8.47 2.09 7.70
N GLN A 142 9.52 1.61 8.39
CA GLN A 142 9.44 0.37 9.15
C GLN A 142 8.53 0.51 10.37
N ALA A 143 8.57 1.64 11.07
CA ALA A 143 7.70 1.90 12.23
C ALA A 143 6.22 1.88 11.84
N VAL A 144 5.83 2.59 10.77
CA VAL A 144 4.44 2.64 10.31
C VAL A 144 3.97 1.29 9.76
N LEU A 145 4.79 0.59 8.99
CA LEU A 145 4.45 -0.76 8.53
C LEU A 145 4.33 -1.76 9.69
N GLY A 146 5.11 -1.59 10.75
CA GLY A 146 4.98 -2.36 11.99
C GLY A 146 3.65 -2.10 12.69
N ILE A 147 3.28 -0.84 12.90
CA ILE A 147 2.00 -0.44 13.48
C ILE A 147 0.83 -1.03 12.67
N LEU A 148 0.87 -0.92 11.34
CA LEU A 148 -0.19 -1.45 10.47
C LEU A 148 -0.28 -2.98 10.47
N ARG A 149 0.84 -3.68 10.71
CA ARG A 149 0.86 -5.15 10.79
C ARG A 149 0.12 -5.68 12.02
N GLU A 150 0.17 -4.93 13.12
CA GLU A 150 -0.44 -5.28 14.40
C GLU A 150 -1.72 -4.48 14.69
N TRP A 151 -2.31 -3.86 13.64
CA TRP A 151 -3.46 -2.97 13.76
C TRP A 151 -4.69 -3.64 14.37
N THR A 152 -5.32 -2.96 15.33
CA THR A 152 -6.47 -3.47 16.09
C THR A 152 -7.75 -2.65 15.87
N PRO A 153 -8.92 -3.17 16.31
CA PRO A 153 -10.15 -2.38 16.33
C PRO A 153 -10.05 -1.14 17.23
N GLU A 154 -9.22 -1.18 18.29
CA GLU A 154 -9.01 -0.01 19.15
C GLU A 154 -8.18 1.06 18.43
N ASP A 155 -7.17 0.66 17.66
CA ASP A 155 -6.40 1.59 16.82
C ASP A 155 -7.29 2.30 15.80
N THR A 156 -8.28 1.58 15.25
CA THR A 156 -9.26 2.17 14.33
C THR A 156 -10.07 3.29 14.99
N LYS A 157 -10.45 3.13 16.27
CA LYS A 157 -11.14 4.19 17.03
C LYS A 157 -10.24 5.38 17.31
N ASN A 158 -8.92 5.15 17.39
CA ASN A 158 -7.91 6.15 17.70
C ASN A 158 -7.11 6.60 16.46
N LEU A 159 -7.60 6.31 15.24
CA LEU A 159 -6.87 6.49 13.99
C LEU A 159 -6.25 7.88 13.86
N ASP A 160 -7.06 8.92 14.04
CA ASP A 160 -6.61 10.31 13.87
C ASP A 160 -5.53 10.69 14.90
N ARG A 161 -5.64 10.17 16.13
CA ARG A 161 -4.64 10.38 17.18
C ARG A 161 -3.33 9.66 16.84
N ILE A 162 -3.39 8.43 16.36
CA ILE A 162 -2.20 7.66 15.96
C ILE A 162 -1.50 8.38 14.81
N VAL A 163 -2.24 8.76 13.76
CA VAL A 163 -1.71 9.49 12.61
C VAL A 163 -1.05 10.79 13.05
N HIS A 164 -1.70 11.56 13.91
CA HIS A 164 -1.15 12.80 14.45
C HIS A 164 0.17 12.57 15.18
N GLN A 165 0.25 11.56 16.06
CA GLN A 165 1.48 11.25 16.79
C GLN A 165 2.60 10.79 15.85
N VAL A 166 2.31 9.94 14.87
CA VAL A 166 3.29 9.52 13.86
C VAL A 166 3.78 10.73 13.05
N TYR A 167 2.87 11.63 12.68
CA TYR A 167 3.22 12.86 11.98
C TYR A 167 4.14 13.75 12.82
N LEU A 168 3.84 13.96 14.11
CA LEU A 168 4.72 14.73 15.00
C LEU A 168 6.09 14.07 15.22
N LEU A 169 6.15 12.73 15.30
CA LEU A 169 7.41 11.98 15.40
C LEU A 169 8.29 12.26 14.18
N MET A 170 7.68 12.24 12.99
CA MET A 170 8.35 12.56 11.74
C MET A 170 8.75 14.03 11.69
N ALA A 171 7.84 14.97 11.97
CA ALA A 171 8.16 16.39 11.97
C ALA A 171 9.16 16.82 13.07
N GLY A 172 9.58 15.90 13.96
CA GLY A 172 10.50 16.19 15.06
C GLY A 172 9.88 17.05 16.16
N GLN A 173 8.55 17.04 16.27
CA GLN A 173 7.77 17.93 17.15
C GLN A 173 7.34 17.27 18.47
N ILE A 174 7.62 15.97 18.67
CA ILE A 174 7.44 15.34 19.98
C ILE A 174 8.63 15.67 20.87
N GLN A 175 8.39 16.56 21.83
CA GLN A 175 9.26 16.67 22.99
C GLN A 175 8.84 15.62 24.02
N PRO A 176 9.76 14.80 24.56
CA PRO A 176 9.44 13.93 25.68
C PRO A 176 8.88 14.80 26.80
N HIS A 177 7.70 14.45 27.28
CA HIS A 177 7.14 15.08 28.47
C HIS A 177 8.01 14.63 29.64
N ASN A 178 8.80 15.56 30.17
CA ASN A 178 9.54 15.37 31.43
C ASN A 178 8.57 15.20 32.60
#